data_AF-A0A8T2WNJ1-F1
#
_entry.id   AF-A0A8T2WNJ1-F1
#
_cell.length_a   1.000
_cell.length_b   1.000
_cell.length_c   1.000
_cell.angle_alpha   90.00
_cell.angle_beta   90.00
_cell.angle_gamma   90.00
#
_symmetry.space_group_name_H-M   'P 1'
#
loop_
_entity.id
_entity.type
_entity.pdbx_description
1 polymer ?
#
loop_
_entity_poly.entity_id
_entity_poly.type
_entity_poly.pdbx_seq_one_letter_code
_entity_poly.pdbx_strand_id
1 'polypeptide(L)'
;HLHQTPGLRQHKLQLFSWSNVFIIELELQHSSMDAEHKFGVRKLEILDKSKGFIELLQQLTICDSVSDKEFEERFQEINSYGDDHLICVIEDDRSGKIIATGSVFIEKKFLRNCGKVGHIEDVVVDSAARGMQLGKKIIEFLTDHAHSMGCYKVILDCSLENKAFYEKCGYKQKEVQMVKYFI
;
A
#
# COMPACT_ATOMS: atom_id res chain seq x y z
N HIS A 1 -0.97 -64.12 -56.39
CA HIS A 1 0.44 -64.18 -55.91
C HIS A 1 0.42 -63.92 -54.41
N LEU A 2 0.47 -64.94 -53.52
CA LEU A 2 1.68 -65.61 -52.97
C LEU A 2 2.67 -64.55 -52.41
N HIS A 3 3.02 -64.41 -51.12
CA HIS A 3 3.35 -65.34 -50.01
C HIS A 3 3.11 -64.63 -48.63
N GLN A 4 2.60 -65.30 -47.57
CA GLN A 4 3.32 -65.83 -46.35
C GLN A 4 4.39 -64.88 -45.75
N THR A 5 4.47 -64.51 -44.45
CA THR A 5 4.34 -65.22 -43.14
C THR A 5 4.16 -64.22 -41.96
N PRO A 6 3.65 -64.62 -40.77
CA PRO A 6 3.56 -63.77 -39.57
C PRO A 6 4.76 -63.96 -38.61
N GLY A 7 5.24 -62.88 -37.98
CA GLY A 7 6.33 -62.90 -37.01
C GLY A 7 6.17 -61.88 -35.89
N LEU A 8 6.31 -62.38 -34.65
CA LEU A 8 6.28 -61.73 -33.33
C LEU A 8 6.67 -60.24 -33.28
N ARG A 9 5.93 -59.44 -32.51
CA ARG A 9 6.54 -58.38 -31.67
C ARG A 9 5.91 -58.29 -30.29
N GLN A 10 6.83 -58.26 -29.34
CA GLN A 10 6.69 -58.30 -27.90
C GLN A 10 6.09 -57.01 -27.33
N HIS A 11 5.42 -57.17 -26.19
CA HIS A 11 5.10 -56.12 -25.24
C HIS A 11 6.34 -55.27 -24.91
N LYS A 12 6.25 -53.95 -25.15
CA LYS A 12 7.07 -52.96 -24.45
C LYS A 12 6.15 -52.19 -23.51
N LEU A 13 6.15 -52.62 -22.25
CA LEU A 13 5.74 -51.80 -21.11
C LEU A 13 6.71 -50.61 -21.05
N GLN A 14 6.21 -49.43 -21.40
CA GLN A 14 6.95 -48.19 -21.25
C GLN A 14 6.82 -47.77 -19.78
N LEU A 15 7.90 -48.01 -19.02
CA LEU A 15 8.08 -47.49 -17.66
C LEU A 15 8.02 -45.96 -17.72
N PHE A 16 6.87 -45.39 -17.39
CA PHE A 16 6.77 -43.99 -17.02
C PHE A 16 7.47 -43.80 -15.68
N SER A 17 8.54 -43.02 -15.68
CA SER A 17 9.26 -42.63 -14.48
C SER A 17 8.31 -41.85 -13.56
N TRP A 18 8.02 -42.44 -12.39
CA TRP A 18 7.23 -41.82 -11.32
C TRP A 18 7.88 -40.53 -10.78
N SER A 19 9.16 -40.30 -11.09
CA SER A 19 9.88 -39.08 -10.72
C SER A 19 9.32 -37.82 -11.39
N ASN A 20 8.83 -37.93 -12.64
CA ASN A 20 8.37 -36.76 -13.39
C ASN A 20 6.98 -36.29 -12.96
N VAL A 21 6.11 -37.20 -12.49
CA VAL A 21 4.77 -36.83 -11.97
C VAL A 21 4.90 -36.08 -10.65
N PHE A 22 5.83 -36.52 -9.79
CA PHE A 22 6.12 -35.87 -8.52
C PHE A 22 6.75 -34.48 -8.68
N ILE A 23 7.62 -34.29 -9.68
CA ILE A 23 8.20 -32.98 -10.01
C ILE A 23 7.14 -32.02 -10.54
N ILE A 24 6.22 -32.49 -11.40
CA ILE A 24 5.14 -31.64 -11.93
C ILE A 24 4.14 -31.27 -10.83
N GLU A 25 3.82 -32.16 -9.89
CA GLU A 25 2.99 -31.82 -8.72
C GLU A 25 3.68 -30.83 -7.77
N LEU A 26 5.00 -30.96 -7.57
CA LEU A 26 5.79 -30.00 -6.79
C LEU A 26 5.89 -28.63 -7.47
N GLU A 27 6.08 -28.58 -8.79
CA GLU A 27 6.10 -27.34 -9.58
C GLU A 27 4.71 -26.69 -9.65
N LEU A 28 3.63 -27.48 -9.74
CA LEU A 28 2.24 -26.98 -9.69
C LEU A 28 1.83 -26.52 -8.28
N GLN A 29 2.35 -27.13 -7.21
CA GLN A 29 2.17 -26.65 -5.83
C GLN A 29 3.00 -25.40 -5.54
N HIS A 30 4.18 -25.25 -6.16
CA HIS A 30 4.97 -24.03 -6.05
C HIS A 30 4.38 -22.88 -6.87
N SER A 31 3.75 -23.16 -8.02
CA SER A 31 3.16 -22.12 -8.87
C SER A 31 1.82 -21.57 -8.35
N SER A 32 1.22 -22.17 -7.31
CA SER A 32 -0.01 -21.66 -6.68
C SER A 32 0.23 -20.79 -5.45
N MET A 33 1.48 -20.60 -5.02
CA MET A 33 1.83 -19.77 -3.84
C MET A 33 2.13 -18.31 -4.18
N ASP A 34 2.34 -17.97 -5.45
CA ASP A 34 2.63 -16.62 -5.93
C ASP A 34 1.42 -15.98 -6.65
N ALA A 35 0.24 -16.08 -6.04
CA ALA A 35 -0.79 -15.09 -6.35
C ALA A 35 -0.28 -13.73 -5.87
N GLU A 36 0.20 -12.92 -6.83
CA GLU A 36 0.76 -11.58 -6.63
C GLU A 36 -0.07 -10.83 -5.58
N HIS A 37 0.50 -10.68 -4.38
CA HIS A 37 -0.25 -10.19 -3.23
C HIS A 37 -0.56 -8.71 -3.45
N LYS A 38 -1.80 -8.43 -3.89
CA LYS A 38 -2.18 -7.12 -4.37
C LYS A 38 -2.62 -6.24 -3.21
N PHE A 39 -1.66 -5.60 -2.57
CA PHE A 39 -1.93 -4.54 -1.59
C PHE A 39 -2.71 -3.39 -2.24
N GLY A 40 -3.99 -3.26 -1.88
CA GLY A 40 -4.90 -2.21 -2.33
C GLY A 40 -4.91 -1.02 -1.37
N VAL A 41 -4.94 0.20 -1.92
CA VAL A 41 -5.14 1.42 -1.13
C VAL A 41 -6.64 1.67 -0.99
N ARG A 42 -7.11 1.93 0.24
CA ARG A 42 -8.50 2.31 0.53
C ARG A 42 -8.56 3.46 1.53
N LYS A 43 -9.72 4.09 1.72
CA LYS A 43 -9.93 5.07 2.79
C LYS A 43 -9.86 4.36 4.15
N LEU A 44 -9.42 5.09 5.18
CA LEU A 44 -9.52 4.64 6.57
C LEU A 44 -11.00 4.40 6.91
N GLU A 45 -11.27 3.32 7.61
CA GLU A 45 -12.61 2.96 8.10
C GLU A 45 -12.63 2.94 9.63
N ILE A 46 -13.81 3.14 10.20
CA ILE A 46 -13.94 3.23 11.66
C ILE A 46 -13.50 1.96 12.40
N LEU A 47 -13.64 0.79 11.76
CA LEU A 47 -13.24 -0.50 12.32
C LEU A 47 -11.72 -0.72 12.31
N ASP A 48 -10.96 0.11 11.59
CA ASP A 48 -9.49 0.01 11.53
C ASP A 48 -8.82 0.31 12.88
N LYS A 49 -9.56 0.88 13.85
CA LYS A 49 -9.12 0.98 15.26
C LYS A 49 -8.73 -0.36 15.88
N SER A 50 -9.35 -1.46 15.43
CA SER A 50 -9.01 -2.82 15.87
C SER A 50 -7.96 -3.51 14.98
N LYS A 51 -7.55 -2.87 13.88
CA LYS A 51 -6.62 -3.42 12.88
C LYS A 51 -5.20 -2.90 13.01
N GLY A 52 -4.81 -2.36 14.17
CA GLY A 52 -3.42 -1.94 14.42
C GLY A 52 -3.06 -0.55 13.89
N PHE A 53 -4.03 0.30 13.56
CA PHE A 53 -3.77 1.60 12.95
C PHE A 53 -2.97 2.55 13.86
N ILE A 54 -3.29 2.60 15.16
CA ILE A 54 -2.58 3.45 16.12
C ILE A 54 -1.15 2.93 16.33
N GLU A 55 -0.98 1.62 16.42
CA GLU A 55 0.31 0.95 16.54
C GLU A 55 1.20 1.19 15.31
N LEU A 56 0.61 1.31 14.12
CA LEU A 56 1.33 1.72 12.92
C LEU A 56 1.81 3.18 13.04
N LEU A 57 0.95 4.11 13.47
CA LEU A 57 1.31 5.53 13.65
C LEU A 57 2.41 5.74 14.71
N GLN A 58 2.46 4.89 15.74
CA GLN A 58 3.54 4.91 16.74
C GLN A 58 4.93 4.68 16.14
N GLN A 59 5.04 4.06 14.96
CA GLN A 59 6.32 3.91 14.26
C GLN A 59 6.80 5.21 13.60
N LEU A 60 5.93 6.23 13.48
CA LEU A 60 6.25 7.55 12.93
C LEU A 60 6.62 8.54 14.03
N THR A 61 5.77 8.66 15.05
CA THR A 61 5.93 9.62 16.15
C THR A 61 5.11 9.19 17.37
N ILE A 62 5.17 9.97 18.45
CA ILE A 62 4.43 9.73 19.68
C ILE A 62 2.93 9.68 19.38
N CYS A 63 2.31 8.53 19.63
CA CYS A 63 0.87 8.30 19.47
C CYS A 63 0.40 7.33 20.56
N ASP A 64 0.59 7.75 21.82
CA ASP A 64 0.32 6.89 22.96
C ASP A 64 -1.11 7.09 23.47
N SER A 65 -1.77 5.99 23.79
CA SER A 65 -3.01 5.96 24.60
C SER A 65 -4.25 6.59 23.95
N VAL A 66 -4.54 6.29 22.67
CA VAL A 66 -5.82 6.64 22.04
C VAL A 66 -6.88 5.60 22.41
N SER A 67 -7.92 6.00 23.13
CA SER A 67 -9.07 5.14 23.42
C SER A 67 -9.99 4.96 22.19
N ASP A 68 -10.77 3.88 22.18
CA ASP A 68 -11.77 3.63 21.11
C ASP A 68 -12.75 4.80 20.92
N LYS A 69 -13.06 5.52 22.01
CA LYS A 69 -13.94 6.68 21.99
C LYS A 69 -13.25 7.88 21.33
N GLU A 70 -12.00 8.17 21.70
CA GLU A 70 -11.24 9.27 21.09
C GLU A 70 -10.97 9.01 19.61
N PHE A 71 -10.69 7.76 19.24
CA PHE A 71 -10.57 7.35 17.85
C PHE A 71 -11.87 7.65 17.08
N GLU A 72 -13.01 7.21 17.61
CA GLU A 72 -14.32 7.43 16.99
C GLU A 72 -14.62 8.92 16.83
N GLU A 73 -14.45 9.70 17.89
CA GLU A 73 -14.70 11.15 17.86
C GLU A 73 -13.81 11.84 16.82
N ARG A 74 -12.50 11.52 16.79
CA ARG A 74 -11.59 12.09 15.79
C ARG A 74 -11.88 11.62 14.38
N PHE A 75 -12.25 10.35 14.19
CA PHE A 75 -12.62 9.82 12.88
C PHE A 75 -13.85 10.55 12.33
N GLN A 76 -14.89 10.74 13.15
CA GLN A 76 -16.10 11.47 12.73
C GLN A 76 -15.80 12.93 12.41
N GLU A 77 -14.96 13.59 13.22
CA GLU A 77 -14.49 14.96 12.96
C GLU A 77 -13.79 15.04 11.59
N ILE A 78 -12.83 14.16 11.32
CA ILE A 78 -12.09 14.14 10.05
C ILE A 78 -13.03 13.85 8.88
N ASN A 79 -13.90 12.85 9.03
CA ASN A 79 -14.87 12.48 8.01
C ASN A 79 -15.86 13.61 7.68
N SER A 80 -16.14 14.51 8.63
CA SER A 80 -17.00 15.68 8.40
C SER A 80 -16.44 16.69 7.40
N TYR A 81 -15.13 16.70 7.16
CA TYR A 81 -14.50 17.52 6.11
C TYR A 81 -14.68 16.95 4.70
N GLY A 82 -15.21 15.72 4.57
CA GLY A 82 -15.41 15.05 3.28
C GLY A 82 -14.11 14.91 2.51
N ASP A 83 -14.12 15.29 1.23
CA ASP A 83 -12.95 15.13 0.37
C ASP A 83 -11.82 16.15 0.65
N ASP A 84 -12.04 17.13 1.53
CA ASP A 84 -11.00 18.08 1.93
C ASP A 84 -10.04 17.51 2.99
N HIS A 85 -10.35 16.38 3.63
CA HIS A 85 -9.42 15.68 4.51
C HIS A 85 -9.60 14.16 4.35
N LEU A 86 -8.61 13.52 3.73
CA LEU A 86 -8.63 12.09 3.45
C LEU A 86 -7.49 11.39 4.16
N ILE A 87 -7.78 10.28 4.84
CA ILE A 87 -6.78 9.32 5.33
C ILE A 87 -6.93 8.05 4.49
N CYS A 88 -5.82 7.55 3.94
CA CYS A 88 -5.78 6.28 3.21
C CYS A 88 -4.90 5.27 3.92
N VAL A 89 -5.25 4.00 3.76
CA VAL A 89 -4.57 2.86 4.38
C VAL A 89 -4.37 1.74 3.37
N ILE A 90 -3.39 0.89 3.67
CA ILE A 90 -3.21 -0.42 3.05
C ILE A 90 -3.30 -1.47 4.15
N GLU A 91 -4.20 -2.42 3.96
CA GLU A 91 -4.35 -3.60 4.83
C GLU A 91 -3.59 -4.78 4.22
N ASP A 92 -2.97 -5.58 5.08
CA ASP A 92 -2.49 -6.92 4.73
C ASP A 92 -3.61 -7.95 4.98
N ASP A 93 -4.20 -8.47 3.90
CA ASP A 93 -5.32 -9.41 3.96
C ASP A 93 -4.99 -10.70 4.74
N ARG A 94 -3.70 -11.08 4.86
CA ARG A 94 -3.29 -12.28 5.63
C ARG A 94 -3.39 -12.06 7.13
N SER A 95 -2.96 -10.90 7.60
CA SER A 95 -2.92 -10.58 9.03
C SER A 95 -4.15 -9.77 9.48
N GLY A 96 -4.90 -9.17 8.55
CA GLY A 96 -5.98 -8.23 8.85
C GLY A 96 -5.49 -6.93 9.50
N LYS A 97 -4.20 -6.59 9.32
CA LYS A 97 -3.57 -5.42 9.94
C LYS A 97 -3.34 -4.32 8.91
N ILE A 98 -3.45 -3.08 9.37
CA ILE A 98 -3.04 -1.92 8.58
C ILE A 98 -1.51 -1.85 8.60
N ILE A 99 -0.91 -1.84 7.42
CA ILE A 99 0.55 -1.90 7.24
C ILE A 99 1.14 -0.68 6.53
N ALA A 100 0.30 0.22 6.00
CA ALA A 100 0.73 1.53 5.55
C ALA A 100 -0.43 2.54 5.66
N THR A 101 -0.09 3.80 5.90
CA THR A 101 -1.05 4.90 5.94
C THR A 101 -0.41 6.20 5.46
N GLY A 102 -1.26 7.14 5.10
CA GLY A 102 -0.92 8.55 4.89
C GLY A 102 -2.20 9.37 4.74
N SER A 103 -2.12 10.66 5.00
CA SER A 103 -3.25 11.58 4.92
C SER A 103 -2.98 12.72 3.95
N VAL A 104 -4.06 13.33 3.43
CA VAL A 104 -3.99 14.58 2.69
C VAL A 104 -5.05 15.55 3.17
N PHE A 105 -4.63 16.78 3.45
CA PHE A 105 -5.47 17.91 3.81
C PHE A 105 -5.50 18.94 2.67
N ILE A 106 -6.69 19.38 2.26
CA ILE A 106 -6.90 20.33 1.18
C ILE A 106 -7.14 21.73 1.73
N GLU A 107 -6.15 22.60 1.55
CA GLU A 107 -6.22 23.99 1.97
C GLU A 107 -6.75 24.89 0.84
N LYS A 108 -7.86 25.59 1.10
CA LYS A 108 -8.42 26.61 0.20
C LYS A 108 -7.70 27.94 0.40
N LYS A 109 -7.32 28.61 -0.69
CA LYS A 109 -6.58 29.88 -0.67
C LYS A 109 -7.26 30.91 -1.56
N PHE A 110 -7.07 32.20 -1.29
CA PHE A 110 -7.47 33.27 -2.23
C PHE A 110 -6.48 33.47 -3.38
N LEU A 111 -5.17 33.32 -3.09
CA LEU A 111 -4.13 33.37 -4.11
C LEU A 111 -4.34 32.27 -5.17
N ARG A 112 -3.76 32.48 -6.35
CA ARG A 112 -3.92 31.59 -7.51
C ARG A 112 -5.40 31.40 -7.89
N ASN A 113 -6.14 32.52 -7.94
CA ASN A 113 -7.55 32.56 -8.35
C ASN A 113 -8.45 31.64 -7.51
N CYS A 114 -8.45 31.84 -6.20
CA CYS A 114 -9.18 30.99 -5.26
C CYS A 114 -8.71 29.51 -5.30
N GLY A 115 -7.41 29.29 -5.49
CA GLY A 115 -6.83 27.95 -5.70
C GLY A 115 -6.77 27.08 -4.44
N LYS A 116 -6.42 25.81 -4.61
CA LYS A 116 -6.27 24.83 -3.52
C LYS A 116 -4.89 24.19 -3.47
N VAL A 117 -4.44 23.81 -2.28
CA VAL A 117 -3.17 23.10 -2.04
C VAL A 117 -3.45 21.83 -1.26
N GLY A 118 -2.91 20.69 -1.71
CA GLY A 118 -2.88 19.48 -0.90
C GLY A 118 -1.65 19.46 0.01
N HIS A 119 -1.83 19.07 1.27
CA HIS A 119 -0.76 18.85 2.24
C HIS A 119 -0.78 17.38 2.62
N ILE A 120 0.25 16.63 2.25
CA ILE A 120 0.37 15.22 2.63
C ILE A 120 1.06 15.12 3.99
N GLU A 121 0.44 14.40 4.90
CA GLU A 121 0.86 14.23 6.29
C GLU A 121 0.84 12.75 6.70
N ASP A 122 1.45 12.45 7.85
CA ASP A 122 1.36 11.16 8.56
C ASP A 122 1.67 9.90 7.72
N VAL A 123 2.61 10.01 6.79
CA VAL A 123 3.02 8.90 5.92
C VAL A 123 3.91 7.93 6.68
N VAL A 124 3.45 6.68 6.83
CA VAL A 124 4.22 5.61 7.47
C VAL A 124 3.91 4.26 6.83
N VAL A 125 4.95 3.42 6.75
CA VAL A 125 4.87 2.02 6.34
C VAL A 125 5.45 1.18 7.47
N ASP A 126 4.71 0.14 7.84
CA ASP A 126 5.13 -0.82 8.85
C ASP A 126 6.54 -1.33 8.53
N SER A 127 7.40 -1.35 9.54
CA SER A 127 8.81 -1.74 9.38
C SER A 127 9.01 -3.10 8.71
N ALA A 128 8.13 -4.08 8.97
CA ALA A 128 8.17 -5.41 8.37
C ALA A 128 7.67 -5.45 6.92
N ALA A 129 6.93 -4.42 6.48
CA ALA A 129 6.40 -4.29 5.12
C ALA A 129 7.18 -3.28 4.24
N ARG A 130 8.33 -2.78 4.71
CA ARG A 130 9.19 -1.87 3.94
C ARG A 130 9.83 -2.59 2.75
N GLY A 131 10.17 -1.83 1.70
CA GLY A 131 10.72 -2.38 0.44
C GLY A 131 9.66 -2.93 -0.52
N MET A 132 8.41 -3.08 -0.07
CA MET A 132 7.29 -3.57 -0.89
C MET A 132 6.57 -2.47 -1.68
N GLN A 133 7.19 -1.30 -1.81
CA GLN A 133 6.69 -0.13 -2.56
C GLN A 133 5.36 0.45 -2.04
N LEU A 134 4.92 0.09 -0.84
CA LEU A 134 3.66 0.55 -0.25
C LEU A 134 3.63 2.07 -0.02
N GLY A 135 4.74 2.65 0.46
CA GLY A 135 4.83 4.09 0.62
C GLY A 135 4.64 4.84 -0.69
N LYS A 136 5.17 4.30 -1.80
CA LYS A 136 4.98 4.90 -3.13
C LYS A 136 3.50 4.88 -3.53
N LYS A 137 2.80 3.76 -3.30
CA LYS A 137 1.35 3.64 -3.55
C LYS A 137 0.54 4.65 -2.73
N ILE A 138 0.88 4.85 -1.45
CA ILE A 138 0.25 5.88 -0.60
C ILE A 138 0.44 7.27 -1.19
N ILE A 139 1.68 7.63 -1.54
CA ILE A 139 1.98 8.95 -2.11
C ILE A 139 1.27 9.19 -3.44
N GLU A 140 1.27 8.21 -4.34
CA GLU A 140 0.56 8.31 -5.62
C GLU A 140 -0.95 8.50 -5.40
N PHE A 141 -1.56 7.69 -4.53
CA PHE A 141 -2.99 7.80 -4.23
C PHE A 141 -3.38 9.18 -3.68
N LEU A 142 -2.62 9.71 -2.72
CA LEU A 142 -2.88 11.02 -2.12
C LEU A 142 -2.63 12.18 -3.11
N THR A 143 -1.61 12.04 -3.95
CA THR A 143 -1.31 13.00 -5.02
C THR A 143 -2.43 13.05 -6.05
N ASP A 144 -2.92 11.89 -6.48
CA ASP A 144 -4.02 11.76 -7.42
C ASP A 144 -5.32 12.32 -6.83
N HIS A 145 -5.60 12.06 -5.55
CA HIS A 145 -6.73 12.69 -4.84
C HIS A 145 -6.63 14.21 -4.86
N ALA A 146 -5.50 14.79 -4.44
CA ALA A 146 -5.29 16.24 -4.46
C ALA A 146 -5.41 16.84 -5.87
N HIS A 147 -4.86 16.16 -6.87
CA HIS A 147 -4.95 16.59 -8.27
C HIS A 147 -6.40 16.55 -8.77
N SER A 148 -7.15 15.48 -8.48
CA SER A 148 -8.57 15.35 -8.86
C SER A 148 -9.44 16.41 -8.19
N MET A 149 -9.06 16.85 -6.98
CA MET A 149 -9.68 17.96 -6.29
C MET A 149 -9.34 19.32 -6.91
N GLY A 150 -8.46 19.40 -7.92
CA GLY A 150 -8.08 20.66 -8.55
C GLY A 150 -7.07 21.48 -7.74
N CYS A 151 -6.28 20.83 -6.88
CA CYS A 151 -5.14 21.49 -6.25
C CYS A 151 -4.09 21.85 -7.30
N TYR A 152 -3.58 23.08 -7.25
CA TYR A 152 -2.54 23.52 -8.19
C TYR A 152 -1.15 23.03 -7.78
N LYS A 153 -1.01 22.51 -6.55
CA LYS A 153 0.17 21.79 -6.06
C LYS A 153 -0.21 20.91 -4.87
N VAL A 154 0.63 19.91 -4.61
CA VAL A 154 0.66 19.13 -3.38
C VAL A 154 2.04 19.30 -2.73
N ILE A 155 2.10 19.40 -1.41
CA ILE A 155 3.33 19.57 -0.65
C ILE A 155 3.37 18.60 0.53
N LEU A 156 4.58 18.36 1.03
CA LEU A 156 4.87 17.57 2.22
C LEU A 156 6.23 17.99 2.76
N ASP A 157 6.47 17.70 4.02
CA ASP A 157 7.76 17.86 4.67
C ASP A 157 8.37 16.48 4.97
N CYS A 158 9.70 16.38 4.91
CA CYS A 158 10.40 15.12 5.18
C CYS A 158 11.82 15.34 5.68
N SER A 159 12.39 14.30 6.32
CA SER A 159 13.81 14.26 6.66
C SER A 159 14.68 14.19 5.41
N LEU A 160 15.94 14.61 5.53
CA LEU A 160 16.91 14.53 4.43
C LEU A 160 17.11 13.10 3.92
N GLU A 161 17.03 12.11 4.81
CA GLU A 161 17.15 10.69 4.47
C GLU A 161 16.03 10.22 3.54
N ASN A 162 14.82 10.75 3.72
CA ASN A 162 13.65 10.38 2.92
C ASN A 162 13.49 11.20 1.63
N LYS A 163 14.29 12.26 1.44
CA LYS A 163 14.22 13.13 0.24
C LYS A 163 14.25 12.33 -1.06
N ALA A 164 15.18 11.40 -1.19
CA ALA A 164 15.34 10.61 -2.42
C ALA A 164 14.13 9.71 -2.73
N PHE A 165 13.38 9.29 -1.71
CA PHE A 165 12.13 8.55 -1.91
C PHE A 165 11.05 9.44 -2.52
N TYR A 166 10.87 10.66 -2.00
CA TYR A 166 9.88 11.60 -2.54
C TYR A 166 10.25 12.13 -3.94
N GLU A 167 11.53 12.32 -4.22
CA GLU A 167 11.99 12.67 -5.57
C GLU A 167 11.64 11.58 -6.60
N LYS A 168 11.74 10.29 -6.23
CA LYS A 168 11.27 9.18 -7.07
C LYS A 168 9.75 9.17 -7.28
N CYS A 169 9.00 9.83 -6.40
CA CYS A 169 7.55 10.03 -6.53
C CYS A 169 7.21 11.33 -7.32
N GLY A 170 8.21 12.03 -7.88
CA GLY A 170 8.01 13.24 -8.70
C GLY A 170 8.06 14.56 -7.93
N TYR A 171 8.31 14.53 -6.63
CA TYR A 171 8.46 15.73 -5.80
C TYR A 171 9.83 16.38 -6.01
N LYS A 172 9.93 17.66 -5.65
CA LYS A 172 11.18 18.43 -5.70
C LYS A 172 11.34 19.25 -4.44
N GLN A 173 12.53 19.26 -3.85
CA GLN A 173 12.84 20.18 -2.75
C GLN A 173 12.74 21.63 -3.25
N LYS A 174 12.01 22.46 -2.51
CA LYS A 174 11.83 23.89 -2.82
C LYS A 174 12.24 24.77 -1.63
N GLU A 175 11.57 24.57 -0.50
CA GLU A 175 11.73 25.38 0.70
C GLU A 175 12.19 24.52 1.88
N VAL A 176 12.30 25.14 3.06
CA VAL A 176 12.61 24.48 4.34
C VAL A 176 11.39 24.45 5.25
N GLN A 177 11.21 23.36 6.01
CA GLN A 177 10.22 23.28 7.08
C GLN A 177 10.71 24.06 8.30
N MET A 178 9.84 24.89 8.88
CA MET A 178 10.10 25.61 10.13
C MET A 178 9.09 25.14 11.18
N VAL A 179 9.56 24.85 12.40
CA VAL A 179 8.70 24.34 13.48
C VAL A 179 8.86 25.17 14.76
N LYS A 180 7.74 25.44 15.43
CA LYS A 180 7.69 25.97 16.80
C LYS A 180 6.75 25.10 17.60
N TYR A 181 7.29 24.36 18.57
CA TYR A 181 6.50 23.55 19.49
C TYR A 181 5.95 24.43 20.62
N PHE A 182 4.67 24.27 20.92
CA PHE A 182 4.01 24.91 22.06
C PHE A 182 3.92 23.89 23.19
N ILE A 183 5.00 23.78 23.96
CA ILE A 183 5.07 23.00 25.21
C ILE A 183 4.66 23.88 26.39
#